data_AF-A0A7I7MIZ9-F1
#
_entry.id   AF-A0A7I7MIZ9-F1
#
_cell.length_a   1.000
_cell.length_b   1.000
_cell.length_c   1.000
_cell.angle_alpha   90.00
_cell.angle_beta   90.00
_cell.angle_gamma   90.00
#
_symmetry.space_group_name_H-M   'P 1'
#
loop_
_entity.id
_entity.type
_entity.pdbx_description
1 polymer ?
#
loop_
_entity_poly.entity_id
_entity_poly.type
_entity_poly.pdbx_seq_one_letter_code
_entity_poly.pdbx_strand_id
1 'polypeptide(L)'
;MTPVVVEVGPATVRGPEVAPAEWVEQAIGCLADRLTVVDGRLVEVAVLWRDVLAAASGARPHTLALVLPTWWPASAAAIVTAAAQEFTSDVVVFRRAAILASAHGMAVVELADDIVVIQTPDAPVRILDREKVSVPDTLDGLGPALVDVPPGVVPPSGRPCERSGRRHVVRAVAAATAPLKRRGRTGLQTAAVLGGCALALAGTAPWWARYPAPAQWVLLTEGRVAMDVPAGWTVHRITAGPGSARVQVSAPGGTPALHLTQSVTSGPASLSDVAESLRSAIEFAPNGVFADFRADATVGDRPAVTYRELRAGSQTDWAVVVDGDVRIAVGCQAEGRPAGGPGEECVRAVRSARAVG
;
A
#
# COMPACT_ATOMS: atom_id res chain seq x y z
N MET A 1 7.84 9.24 27.92
CA MET A 1 7.86 10.58 27.31
C MET A 1 6.66 10.67 26.39
N THR A 2 5.93 11.79 26.38
CA THR A 2 4.78 11.97 25.48
C THR A 2 5.29 12.41 24.11
N PRO A 3 4.92 11.74 23.02
CA PRO A 3 5.36 12.14 21.69
C PRO A 3 4.76 13.50 21.29
N VAL A 4 5.52 14.29 20.51
CA VAL A 4 4.96 15.47 19.84
C VAL A 4 4.11 14.99 18.67
N VAL A 5 2.84 15.41 18.62
CA VAL A 5 1.89 15.00 17.58
C VAL A 5 1.88 16.03 16.46
N VAL A 6 2.16 15.58 15.25
CA VAL A 6 1.98 16.37 14.02
C VAL A 6 0.98 15.64 13.13
N GLU A 7 -0.16 16.29 12.91
CA GLU A 7 -1.20 15.83 12.00
C GLU A 7 -0.91 16.37 10.60
N VAL A 8 -0.79 15.48 9.63
CA VAL A 8 -0.69 15.83 8.21
C VAL A 8 -2.02 15.51 7.58
N GLY A 9 -2.66 16.51 6.99
CA GLY A 9 -3.93 16.40 6.29
C GLY A 9 -3.77 16.72 4.81
N PRO A 10 -4.80 16.46 3.99
CA PRO A 10 -4.80 16.79 2.56
C PRO A 10 -4.77 18.30 2.27
N ALA A 11 -4.96 19.15 3.28
CA ALA A 11 -4.96 20.61 3.12
C ALA A 11 -4.15 21.36 4.20
N THR A 12 -3.79 20.71 5.31
CA THR A 12 -3.12 21.38 6.42
C THR A 12 -2.15 20.45 7.13
N VAL A 13 -1.04 21.00 7.63
CA VAL A 13 -0.19 20.36 8.65
C VAL A 13 -0.42 21.06 9.98
N ARG A 14 -0.69 20.29 11.05
CA ARG A 14 -1.00 20.83 12.39
C ARG A 14 -0.11 20.16 13.43
N GLY A 15 0.80 20.94 14.02
CA GLY A 15 1.62 20.55 15.15
C GLY A 15 1.51 21.58 16.29
N PRO A 16 2.25 21.45 17.40
CA PRO A 16 2.20 22.41 18.51
C PRO A 16 2.43 23.85 18.07
N GLU A 17 3.27 24.04 17.05
CA GLU A 17 3.57 25.31 16.42
C GLU A 17 2.93 25.41 15.02
N VAL A 18 2.94 26.61 14.44
CA VAL A 18 2.34 26.91 13.14
C VAL A 18 3.43 26.99 12.06
N ALA A 19 3.35 26.10 11.07
CA ALA A 19 4.20 26.18 9.88
C ALA A 19 3.68 27.26 8.91
N PRO A 20 4.57 27.89 8.10
CA PRO A 20 4.15 28.86 7.08
C PRO A 20 3.14 28.26 6.09
N ALA A 21 2.06 28.99 5.81
CA ALA A 21 0.96 28.50 4.96
C ALA A 21 1.42 28.14 3.55
N GLU A 22 2.25 28.97 2.91
CA GLU A 22 2.82 28.69 1.58
C GLU A 22 3.63 27.39 1.57
N TRP A 23 4.43 27.14 2.61
CA TRP A 23 5.23 25.91 2.69
C TRP A 23 4.34 24.68 2.80
N VAL A 24 3.29 24.75 3.62
CA VAL A 24 2.31 23.66 3.78
C VAL A 24 1.58 23.39 2.46
N GLU A 25 1.11 24.45 1.80
CA GLU A 25 0.42 24.37 0.51
C GLU A 25 1.29 23.73 -0.56
N GLN A 26 2.53 24.22 -0.73
CA GLN A 26 3.47 23.68 -1.71
C GLN A 26 3.90 22.25 -1.39
N ALA A 27 4.17 21.92 -0.11
CA ALA A 27 4.56 20.57 0.29
C ALA A 27 3.46 19.53 0.00
N ILE A 28 2.20 19.89 0.24
CA ILE A 28 1.04 19.02 -0.02
C ILE A 28 0.75 18.95 -1.52
N GLY A 29 0.70 20.09 -2.21
CA GLY A 29 0.34 20.17 -3.63
C GLY A 29 1.37 19.50 -4.55
N CYS A 30 2.65 19.58 -4.20
CA CYS A 30 3.76 18.99 -4.95
C CYS A 30 4.26 17.67 -4.34
N LEU A 31 3.45 16.98 -3.53
CA LEU A 31 3.86 15.75 -2.84
C LEU A 31 4.35 14.63 -3.77
N ALA A 32 3.87 14.61 -5.02
CA ALA A 32 4.30 13.66 -6.05
C ALA A 32 5.48 14.17 -6.90
N ASP A 33 5.87 15.43 -6.74
CA ASP A 33 6.93 16.07 -7.50
C ASP A 33 8.27 16.00 -6.77
N ARG A 34 9.37 16.09 -7.53
CA ARG A 34 10.70 16.20 -6.92
C ARG A 34 10.99 17.62 -6.44
N LEU A 35 10.54 18.62 -7.19
CA LEU A 35 10.85 20.02 -6.99
C LEU A 35 9.55 20.83 -6.88
N THR A 36 9.58 21.88 -6.08
CA THR A 36 8.52 22.88 -5.99
C THR A 36 9.14 24.27 -5.88
N VAL A 37 8.31 25.32 -5.93
CA VAL A 37 8.74 26.72 -5.82
C VAL A 37 8.19 27.31 -4.53
N VAL A 38 9.09 27.81 -3.70
CA VAL A 38 8.76 28.54 -2.47
C VAL A 38 9.51 29.86 -2.48
N ASP A 39 8.83 30.99 -2.24
CA ASP A 39 9.43 32.33 -2.31
C ASP A 39 10.18 32.60 -3.64
N GLY A 40 9.66 32.05 -4.75
CA GLY A 40 10.27 32.18 -6.08
C GLY A 40 11.55 31.36 -6.29
N ARG A 41 11.89 30.44 -5.39
CA ARG A 41 13.08 29.58 -5.49
C ARG A 41 12.68 28.11 -5.63
N LEU A 42 13.36 27.40 -6.54
CA LEU A 42 13.24 25.95 -6.66
C LEU A 42 13.84 25.27 -5.42
N VAL A 43 13.06 24.40 -4.79
CA VAL A 43 13.43 23.60 -3.62
C VAL A 43 13.05 22.14 -3.83
N GLU A 44 13.81 21.22 -3.24
CA GLU A 44 13.43 19.80 -3.22
C GLU A 44 12.25 19.59 -2.25
N VAL A 45 11.21 18.90 -2.70
CA VAL A 45 9.99 18.65 -1.92
C VAL A 45 10.30 17.91 -0.62
N ALA A 46 11.28 16.99 -0.63
CA ALA A 46 11.73 16.30 0.58
C ALA A 46 12.31 17.25 1.64
N VAL A 47 13.09 18.25 1.19
CA VAL A 47 13.66 19.29 2.06
C VAL A 47 12.56 20.20 2.59
N LEU A 48 11.60 20.59 1.74
CA LEU A 48 10.45 21.39 2.16
C LEU A 48 9.62 20.65 3.22
N TRP A 49 9.36 19.36 3.04
CA TRP A 49 8.66 18.55 4.05
C TRP A 49 9.38 18.54 5.39
N ARG A 50 10.71 18.43 5.40
CA ARG A 50 11.49 18.50 6.64
C ARG A 50 11.29 19.84 7.33
N ASP A 51 11.36 20.93 6.56
CA ASP A 51 11.25 22.28 7.10
C ASP A 51 9.82 22.57 7.61
N VAL A 52 8.78 22.07 6.92
CA VAL A 52 7.38 22.11 7.38
C VAL A 52 7.19 21.34 8.68
N LEU A 53 7.73 20.12 8.78
CA LEU A 53 7.60 19.28 9.98
C LEU A 53 8.37 19.87 11.16
N ALA A 54 9.56 20.45 10.92
CA ALA A 54 10.33 21.17 11.93
C ALA A 54 9.55 22.39 12.43
N ALA A 55 9.00 23.21 11.53
CA ALA A 55 8.21 24.38 11.89
C ALA A 55 6.93 24.02 12.66
N ALA A 56 6.23 22.94 12.27
CA ALA A 56 5.03 22.49 12.94
C ALA A 56 5.30 21.86 14.32
N SER A 57 6.43 21.16 14.47
CA SER A 57 6.78 20.46 15.73
C SER A 57 7.38 21.38 16.79
N GLY A 58 8.06 22.47 16.40
CA GLY A 58 8.75 23.38 17.30
C GLY A 58 10.15 22.88 17.69
N ALA A 59 10.53 23.01 18.97
CA ALA A 59 11.81 22.50 19.47
C ALA A 59 11.94 20.98 19.22
N ARG A 60 13.11 20.52 18.76
CA ARG A 60 13.40 19.12 18.37
C ARG A 60 12.85 18.08 19.36
N PRO A 61 11.69 17.43 19.09
CA PRO A 61 11.17 16.32 19.87
C PRO A 61 12.12 15.12 19.91
N HIS A 62 12.17 14.49 21.09
CA HIS A 62 12.74 13.15 21.23
C HIS A 62 11.94 12.10 20.46
N THR A 63 10.61 12.18 20.47
CA THR A 63 9.70 11.28 19.73
C THR A 63 8.68 12.10 18.96
N LEU A 64 8.53 11.85 17.67
CA LEU A 64 7.53 12.48 16.81
C LEU A 64 6.46 11.46 16.39
N ALA A 65 5.20 11.75 16.68
CA ALA A 65 4.06 10.99 16.18
C ALA A 65 3.47 11.69 14.95
N LEU A 66 3.65 11.08 13.78
CA LEU A 66 3.05 11.54 12.52
C LEU A 66 1.70 10.86 12.33
N VAL A 67 0.65 11.66 12.19
CA VAL A 67 -0.70 11.16 11.90
C VAL A 67 -1.05 11.56 10.47
N LEU A 68 -1.10 10.57 9.58
CA LEU A 68 -1.29 10.77 8.15
C LEU A 68 -2.72 10.39 7.72
N PRO A 69 -3.22 10.94 6.60
CA PRO A 69 -4.52 10.56 6.06
C PRO A 69 -4.52 9.08 5.70
N THR A 70 -5.66 8.42 5.88
CA THR A 70 -5.72 6.97 5.71
C THR A 70 -5.56 6.56 4.24
N TRP A 71 -6.10 7.38 3.32
CA TRP A 71 -6.05 7.14 1.88
C TRP A 71 -4.74 7.54 1.21
N TRP A 72 -3.87 8.29 1.89
CA TRP A 72 -2.60 8.71 1.29
C TRP A 72 -1.77 7.47 0.93
N PRO A 73 -1.25 7.40 -0.31
CA PRO A 73 -0.45 6.25 -0.75
C PRO A 73 0.79 6.10 0.13
N ALA A 74 1.34 4.89 0.23
CA ALA A 74 2.51 4.67 1.09
C ALA A 74 3.75 5.45 0.61
N SER A 75 3.84 5.82 -0.67
CA SER A 75 4.89 6.69 -1.20
C SER A 75 4.83 8.10 -0.60
N ALA A 76 3.65 8.72 -0.61
CA ALA A 76 3.39 9.99 0.07
C ALA A 76 3.74 9.90 1.56
N ALA A 77 3.29 8.83 2.23
CA ALA A 77 3.62 8.61 3.64
C ALA A 77 5.13 8.45 3.86
N ALA A 78 5.84 7.77 2.96
CA ALA A 78 7.28 7.55 3.05
C ALA A 78 8.08 8.85 2.90
N ILE A 79 7.67 9.75 2.00
CA ILE A 79 8.29 11.08 1.83
C ILE A 79 8.23 11.86 3.15
N VAL A 80 7.03 11.97 3.74
CA VAL A 80 6.83 12.69 5.01
C VAL A 80 7.54 12.00 6.17
N THR A 81 7.58 10.67 6.18
CA THR A 81 8.27 9.88 7.22
C THR A 81 9.79 10.05 7.13
N ALA A 82 10.36 9.99 5.93
CA ALA A 82 11.80 10.20 5.71
C ALA A 82 12.22 11.62 6.13
N ALA A 83 11.43 12.63 5.75
CA ALA A 83 11.64 14.01 6.16
C ALA A 83 11.61 14.18 7.69
N ALA A 84 10.72 13.48 8.39
CA ALA A 84 10.70 13.46 9.86
C ALA A 84 11.94 12.77 10.47
N GLN A 85 12.45 11.72 9.83
CA GLN A 85 13.60 10.95 10.30
C GLN A 85 14.92 11.73 10.20
N GLU A 86 15.00 12.74 9.33
CA GLU A 86 16.13 13.68 9.32
C GLU A 86 16.18 14.57 10.58
N PHE A 87 15.05 14.71 11.27
CA PHE A 87 14.89 15.62 12.40
C PHE A 87 14.92 14.90 13.75
N THR A 88 14.40 13.67 13.83
CA THR A 88 14.46 12.84 15.03
C THR A 88 14.56 11.35 14.69
N SER A 89 15.28 10.58 15.51
CA SER A 89 15.47 9.15 15.28
C SER A 89 14.27 8.29 15.71
N ASP A 90 13.34 8.85 16.49
CA ASP A 90 12.15 8.14 16.98
C ASP A 90 10.88 8.74 16.38
N VAL A 91 10.49 8.19 15.24
CA VAL A 91 9.29 8.58 14.48
C VAL A 91 8.29 7.43 14.51
N VAL A 92 7.09 7.71 15.02
CA VAL A 92 5.97 6.76 15.03
C VAL A 92 4.89 7.25 14.08
N VAL A 93 4.52 6.42 13.11
CA VAL A 93 3.57 6.79 12.05
C VAL A 93 2.24 6.10 12.30
N PHE A 94 1.15 6.87 12.22
CA PHE A 94 -0.22 6.40 12.37
C PHE A 94 -1.07 6.78 11.17
N ARG A 95 -2.01 5.90 10.81
CA ARG A 95 -3.13 6.24 9.91
C ARG A 95 -4.28 6.78 10.75
N ARG A 96 -4.78 7.95 10.37
CA ARG A 96 -5.72 8.74 11.17
C ARG A 96 -7.01 7.97 11.51
N ALA A 97 -7.65 7.29 10.56
CA ALA A 97 -8.89 6.57 10.81
C ALA A 97 -8.66 5.37 11.72
N ALA A 98 -7.56 4.64 11.50
CA ALA A 98 -7.17 3.47 12.30
C ALA A 98 -6.92 3.83 13.76
N ILE A 99 -6.13 4.88 14.01
CA ILE A 99 -5.81 5.28 15.39
C ILE A 99 -7.02 5.85 16.12
N LEU A 100 -7.85 6.64 15.43
CA LEU A 100 -9.08 7.19 16.00
C LEU A 100 -10.11 6.08 16.29
N ALA A 101 -10.32 5.14 15.37
CA ALA A 101 -11.29 4.06 15.54
C ALA A 101 -10.89 3.16 16.72
N SER A 102 -9.60 2.84 16.83
CA SER A 102 -9.06 2.05 17.94
C SER A 102 -9.20 2.77 19.28
N ALA A 103 -8.85 4.06 19.36
CA ALA A 103 -8.86 4.80 20.62
C ALA A 103 -10.28 5.14 21.12
N HIS A 104 -11.23 5.31 20.20
CA HIS A 104 -12.61 5.72 20.52
C HIS A 104 -13.62 4.56 20.48
N GLY A 105 -13.22 3.38 19.98
CA GLY A 105 -14.07 2.19 19.94
C GLY A 105 -15.30 2.36 19.05
N MET A 106 -15.22 3.22 18.02
CA MET A 106 -16.33 3.52 17.11
C MET A 106 -15.83 3.73 15.69
N ALA A 107 -16.75 3.73 14.72
CA ALA A 107 -16.41 3.96 13.33
C ALA A 107 -15.84 5.38 13.13
N VAL A 108 -14.88 5.50 12.21
CA VAL A 108 -14.33 6.77 11.76
C VAL A 108 -14.54 6.89 10.26
N VAL A 109 -15.10 8.02 9.85
CA VAL A 109 -15.31 8.36 8.45
C VAL A 109 -14.43 9.55 8.11
N GLU A 110 -13.42 9.36 7.26
CA GLU A 110 -12.64 10.48 6.71
C GLU A 110 -13.18 10.86 5.34
N LEU A 111 -13.32 12.16 5.13
CA LEU A 111 -13.77 12.72 3.86
C LEU A 111 -12.64 13.47 3.15
N ALA A 112 -12.55 13.27 1.84
CA ALA A 112 -11.89 14.19 0.92
C ALA A 112 -12.90 14.62 -0.15
N ASP A 113 -12.47 15.38 -1.14
CA ASP A 113 -13.35 15.89 -2.20
C ASP A 113 -13.98 14.76 -3.04
N ASP A 114 -13.21 13.71 -3.32
CA ASP A 114 -13.56 12.61 -4.23
C ASP A 114 -13.69 11.23 -3.55
N ILE A 115 -13.34 11.13 -2.26
CA ILE A 115 -13.35 9.85 -1.54
C ILE A 115 -13.96 9.90 -0.13
N VAL A 116 -14.42 8.73 0.31
CA VAL A 116 -14.89 8.44 1.66
C VAL A 116 -14.11 7.24 2.19
N VAL A 117 -13.37 7.43 3.28
CA VAL A 117 -12.70 6.34 3.99
C VAL A 117 -13.51 5.97 5.22
N ILE A 118 -13.79 4.68 5.39
CA ILE A 118 -14.51 4.15 6.55
C ILE A 118 -13.61 3.15 7.26
N GLN A 119 -13.30 3.45 8.51
CA GLN A 119 -12.64 2.53 9.41
C GLN A 119 -13.60 2.16 10.55
N THR A 120 -14.04 0.92 10.57
CA THR A 120 -14.74 0.34 11.72
C THR A 120 -13.71 -0.40 12.59
N PRO A 121 -13.85 -0.40 13.93
CA PRO A 121 -13.02 -1.25 14.79
C PRO A 121 -13.05 -2.71 14.31
N ASP A 122 -11.89 -3.35 14.28
CA ASP A 122 -11.69 -4.76 13.91
C ASP A 122 -12.14 -5.15 12.48
N ALA A 123 -12.44 -4.17 11.62
CA ALA A 123 -12.78 -4.38 10.22
C ALA A 123 -11.69 -3.83 9.28
N PRO A 124 -11.54 -4.42 8.07
CA PRO A 124 -10.71 -3.81 7.03
C PRO A 124 -11.19 -2.40 6.69
N VAL A 125 -10.23 -1.51 6.38
CA VAL A 125 -10.54 -0.18 5.86
C VAL A 125 -11.30 -0.29 4.55
N ARG A 126 -12.33 0.53 4.38
CA ARG A 126 -13.08 0.68 3.13
C ARG A 126 -12.81 2.06 2.56
N ILE A 127 -12.46 2.14 1.28
CA ILE A 127 -12.29 3.39 0.55
C ILE A 127 -13.31 3.38 -0.58
N LEU A 128 -14.16 4.39 -0.62
CA LEU A 128 -15.25 4.53 -1.56
C LEU A 128 -15.07 5.81 -2.37
N ASP A 129 -15.51 5.77 -3.62
CA ASP A 129 -15.66 6.96 -4.45
C ASP A 129 -16.86 7.77 -3.94
N ARG A 130 -16.59 9.02 -3.52
CA ARG A 130 -17.57 9.88 -2.87
C ARG A 130 -18.72 10.26 -3.79
N GLU A 131 -18.48 10.37 -5.09
CA GLU A 131 -19.51 10.72 -6.06
C GLU A 131 -20.50 9.56 -6.30
N LYS A 132 -20.06 8.33 -5.99
CA LYS A 132 -20.83 7.11 -6.23
C LYS A 132 -21.59 6.61 -5.01
N VAL A 133 -21.46 7.27 -3.86
CA VAL A 133 -22.07 6.84 -2.60
C VAL A 133 -22.83 7.97 -1.91
N SER A 134 -23.95 7.63 -1.30
CA SER A 134 -24.66 8.54 -0.39
C SER A 134 -23.96 8.54 0.96
N VAL A 135 -23.25 9.63 1.28
CA VAL A 135 -22.57 9.79 2.58
C VAL A 135 -23.57 9.77 3.76
N PRO A 136 -24.75 10.42 3.68
CA PRO A 136 -25.76 10.31 4.74
C PRO A 136 -26.20 8.86 4.99
N ASP A 137 -26.56 8.11 3.96
CA ASP A 137 -27.00 6.70 4.11
C ASP A 137 -25.87 5.82 4.64
N THR A 138 -24.64 6.10 4.21
CA THR A 138 -23.43 5.43 4.72
C THR A 138 -23.27 5.67 6.22
N LEU A 139 -23.44 6.90 6.70
CA LEU A 139 -23.36 7.23 8.12
C LEU A 139 -24.49 6.59 8.92
N ASP A 140 -25.71 6.58 8.39
CA ASP A 140 -26.86 5.97 9.04
C ASP A 140 -26.66 4.47 9.28
N GLY A 141 -26.04 3.76 8.32
CA GLY A 141 -25.71 2.35 8.44
C GLY A 141 -24.59 2.00 9.45
N LEU A 142 -23.79 2.97 9.91
CA LEU A 142 -22.63 2.73 10.77
C LEU A 142 -22.90 2.81 12.28
N GLY A 143 -24.04 3.37 12.70
CA GLY A 143 -24.24 3.75 14.11
C GLY A 143 -23.30 4.91 14.53
N PRO A 144 -22.98 5.11 15.82
CA PRO A 144 -22.10 6.21 16.26
C PRO A 144 -20.76 6.23 15.52
N ALA A 145 -20.40 7.40 14.99
CA ALA A 145 -19.17 7.57 14.22
C ALA A 145 -18.55 8.96 14.42
N LEU A 146 -17.22 9.02 14.40
CA LEU A 146 -16.46 10.25 14.25
C LEU A 146 -16.31 10.58 12.77
N VAL A 147 -16.63 11.81 12.39
CA VAL A 147 -16.48 12.28 11.00
C VAL A 147 -15.33 13.28 10.93
N ASP A 148 -14.31 12.95 10.14
CA ASP A 148 -13.19 13.84 9.84
C ASP A 148 -13.47 14.57 8.52
N VAL A 149 -13.64 15.89 8.62
CA VAL A 149 -13.90 16.77 7.49
C VAL A 149 -12.79 17.82 7.42
N PRO A 150 -11.83 17.67 6.50
CA PRO A 150 -10.78 18.66 6.28
C PRO A 150 -11.35 20.03 5.86
N PRO A 151 -10.59 21.13 6.05
CA PRO A 151 -10.95 22.42 5.48
C PRO A 151 -11.16 22.32 3.96
N GLY A 152 -12.15 23.04 3.43
CA GLY A 152 -12.48 23.03 1.99
C GLY A 152 -13.43 21.89 1.57
N VAL A 153 -13.51 20.81 2.35
CA VAL A 153 -14.37 19.67 2.05
C VAL A 153 -15.80 19.93 2.52
N VAL A 154 -16.78 19.75 1.63
CA VAL A 154 -18.20 19.90 1.96
C VAL A 154 -18.58 18.90 3.07
N PRO A 155 -19.14 19.33 4.21
CA PRO A 155 -19.55 18.39 5.24
C PRO A 155 -20.78 17.59 4.82
N PRO A 156 -20.95 16.36 5.35
CA PRO A 156 -22.15 15.58 5.06
C PRO A 156 -23.38 16.27 5.66
N SER A 157 -24.47 16.30 4.90
CA SER A 157 -25.80 16.65 5.40
C SER A 157 -26.42 15.48 6.17
N GLY A 158 -27.49 15.73 6.90
CA GLY A 158 -28.22 14.69 7.64
C GLY A 158 -28.00 14.76 9.15
N ARG A 159 -27.94 13.59 9.80
CA ARG A 159 -27.92 13.51 11.27
C ARG A 159 -26.68 14.18 11.88
N PRO A 160 -26.79 14.74 13.10
CA PRO A 160 -25.63 15.24 13.83
C PRO A 160 -24.59 14.13 14.04
N CYS A 161 -23.37 14.37 13.58
CA CYS A 161 -22.23 13.48 13.82
C CYS A 161 -21.13 14.25 14.56
N GLU A 162 -20.46 13.58 15.48
CA GLU A 162 -19.32 14.17 16.18
C GLU A 162 -18.17 14.34 15.20
N ARG A 163 -17.57 15.54 15.19
CA ARG A 163 -16.44 15.83 14.30
C ARG A 163 -15.12 15.45 14.97
N SER A 164 -14.31 14.69 14.24
CA SER A 164 -12.91 14.49 14.59
C SER A 164 -12.20 15.85 14.65
N GLY A 165 -11.23 15.94 15.55
CA GLY A 165 -10.48 17.16 15.78
C GLY A 165 -9.22 16.86 16.58
N ARG A 166 -8.38 17.88 16.76
CA ARG A 166 -7.04 17.72 17.34
C ARG A 166 -7.02 17.03 18.71
N ARG A 167 -8.02 17.30 19.56
CA ARG A 167 -8.15 16.67 20.88
C ARG A 167 -8.34 15.14 20.76
N HIS A 168 -9.12 14.69 19.78
CA HIS A 168 -9.32 13.26 19.50
C HIS A 168 -7.99 12.61 19.10
N VAL A 169 -7.27 13.23 18.18
CA VAL A 169 -6.00 12.67 17.66
C VAL A 169 -4.92 12.62 18.73
N VAL A 170 -4.71 13.71 19.49
CA VAL A 170 -3.73 13.72 20.58
C VAL A 170 -4.04 12.65 21.63
N ARG A 171 -5.33 12.48 21.99
CA ARG A 171 -5.76 11.42 22.91
C ARG A 171 -5.51 10.03 22.33
N ALA A 172 -5.78 9.83 21.05
CA ALA A 172 -5.59 8.56 20.37
C ALA A 172 -4.10 8.17 20.30
N VAL A 173 -3.22 9.12 19.97
CA VAL A 173 -1.77 8.92 20.00
C VAL A 173 -1.28 8.61 21.41
N ALA A 174 -1.74 9.37 22.41
CA ALA A 174 -1.36 9.11 23.80
C ALA A 174 -1.80 7.70 24.26
N ALA A 175 -2.96 7.22 23.84
CA ALA A 175 -3.41 5.86 24.13
C ALA A 175 -2.58 4.79 23.41
N ALA A 176 -2.27 4.99 22.13
CA ALA A 176 -1.51 4.04 21.31
C ALA A 176 -0.04 3.94 21.72
N THR A 177 0.53 5.03 22.26
CA THR A 177 1.93 5.10 22.72
C THR A 177 2.09 4.90 24.22
N ALA A 178 0.99 4.77 24.96
CA ALA A 178 1.05 4.45 26.37
C ALA A 178 1.75 3.09 26.56
N PRO A 179 2.69 2.97 27.52
CA PRO A 179 3.30 1.69 27.81
C PRO A 179 2.21 0.69 28.20
N LEU A 180 2.17 -0.45 27.51
CA LEU A 180 1.30 -1.56 27.87
C LEU A 180 1.58 -1.90 29.34
N LYS A 181 0.69 -1.52 30.25
CA LYS A 181 0.68 -2.12 31.58
C LYS A 181 0.47 -3.60 31.33
N ARG A 182 1.52 -4.42 31.47
CA ARG A 182 1.39 -5.87 31.59
C ARG A 182 0.32 -6.06 32.67
N ARG A 183 -0.90 -6.40 32.26
CA ARG A 183 -1.88 -6.97 33.19
C ARG A 183 -1.17 -8.21 33.72
N GLY A 184 -0.66 -8.10 34.94
CA GLY A 184 -0.06 -9.23 35.62
C GLY A 184 -1.05 -10.37 35.49
N ARG A 185 -0.57 -11.52 34.98
CA ARG A 185 -1.28 -12.78 35.13
C ARG A 185 -1.35 -13.02 36.64
N THR A 186 -2.36 -12.46 37.29
CA THR A 186 -2.78 -12.87 38.62
C THR A 186 -3.14 -14.34 38.50
N GLY A 187 -2.41 -15.16 39.26
CA GLY A 187 -2.41 -16.60 39.13
C GLY A 187 -3.79 -17.21 39.31
N LEU A 188 -4.08 -18.21 38.49
CA LEU A 188 -4.94 -19.30 38.92
C LEU A 188 -4.04 -20.46 39.27
N GLN A 189 -3.95 -20.73 40.57
CA GLN A 189 -3.39 -21.95 41.13
C GLN A 189 -4.37 -23.10 40.84
N THR A 190 -3.79 -24.21 40.35
CA THR A 190 -4.15 -25.62 40.61
C THR A 190 -5.61 -26.05 40.63
N ALA A 191 -5.98 -26.86 39.63
CA ALA A 191 -6.72 -28.09 39.87
C ALA A 191 -6.08 -29.21 39.01
N ALA A 192 -5.26 -30.03 39.67
CA ALA A 192 -4.76 -31.27 39.12
C ALA A 192 -5.89 -32.31 39.18
N VAL A 193 -6.25 -32.88 38.03
CA VAL A 193 -6.92 -34.19 37.97
C VAL A 193 -6.10 -35.06 37.04
N LEU A 194 -5.43 -36.04 37.65
CA LEU A 194 -4.74 -37.14 37.00
C LEU A 194 -5.77 -38.15 36.47
N GLY A 195 -5.50 -38.66 35.27
CA GLY A 195 -6.21 -39.74 34.60
C GLY A 195 -5.92 -39.62 33.10
N GLY A 196 -4.82 -40.17 32.57
CA GLY A 196 -4.46 -41.58 32.64
C GLY A 196 -5.10 -42.30 31.46
N CYS A 197 -4.44 -42.30 30.31
CA CYS A 197 -4.45 -43.38 29.31
C CYS A 197 -3.48 -43.04 28.16
N ALA A 198 -2.42 -43.83 28.09
CA ALA A 198 -1.47 -43.87 27.00
C ALA A 198 -2.11 -44.54 25.77
N LEU A 199 -1.96 -43.94 24.59
CA LEU A 199 -1.96 -44.68 23.33
C LEU A 199 -0.80 -44.17 22.47
N ALA A 200 0.18 -45.05 22.32
CA ALA A 200 1.27 -44.93 21.38
C ALA A 200 0.74 -45.07 19.95
N LEU A 201 1.08 -44.11 19.09
CA LEU A 201 1.17 -44.32 17.64
C LEU A 201 2.41 -43.56 17.13
N ALA A 202 3.56 -44.20 17.29
CA ALA A 202 4.64 -44.05 16.33
C ALA A 202 4.28 -44.90 15.11
N GLY A 203 4.12 -44.28 13.94
CA GLY A 203 3.77 -45.03 12.74
C GLY A 203 3.56 -44.13 11.52
N THR A 204 4.62 -44.04 10.70
CA THR A 204 4.60 -43.68 9.28
C THR A 204 4.07 -42.29 8.91
N ALA A 205 4.96 -41.28 8.99
CA ALA A 205 4.83 -40.14 8.08
C ALA A 205 4.97 -40.68 6.65
N PRO A 206 3.94 -40.57 5.80
CA PRO A 206 4.00 -41.18 4.50
C PRO A 206 4.92 -40.36 3.58
N TRP A 207 5.99 -41.01 3.12
CA TRP A 207 7.01 -40.51 2.20
C TRP A 207 6.48 -40.08 0.82
N TRP A 208 5.18 -40.16 0.57
CA TRP A 208 4.52 -39.75 -0.69
C TRP A 208 4.05 -38.30 -0.73
N ALA A 209 4.22 -37.52 0.35
CA ALA A 209 3.95 -36.07 0.34
C ALA A 209 5.01 -35.22 -0.40
N ARG A 210 5.82 -35.82 -1.28
CA ARG A 210 6.85 -35.12 -2.08
C ARG A 210 6.51 -34.92 -3.56
N TYR A 211 5.28 -35.23 -3.95
CA TYR A 211 4.77 -34.79 -5.25
C TYR A 211 3.66 -33.77 -5.02
N PRO A 212 3.87 -32.48 -5.33
CA PRO A 212 2.75 -31.54 -5.38
C PRO A 212 1.74 -32.10 -6.39
N ALA A 213 0.48 -32.20 -5.97
CA ALA A 213 -0.62 -32.44 -6.91
C ALA A 213 -0.51 -31.42 -8.05
N PRO A 214 -0.91 -31.77 -9.30
CA PRO A 214 -0.85 -30.83 -10.41
C PRO A 214 -1.58 -29.54 -10.00
N ALA A 215 -0.92 -28.39 -10.20
CA ALA A 215 -1.49 -27.11 -9.82
C ALA A 215 -2.85 -26.96 -10.51
N GLN A 216 -3.93 -26.97 -9.72
CA GLN A 216 -5.23 -26.48 -10.16
C GLN A 216 -5.06 -25.00 -10.51
N TRP A 217 -5.67 -24.54 -11.61
CA TRP A 217 -5.56 -23.16 -12.09
C TRP A 217 -6.88 -22.43 -11.85
N VAL A 218 -6.81 -21.16 -11.46
CA VAL A 218 -7.96 -20.27 -11.30
C VAL A 218 -7.77 -19.00 -12.12
N LEU A 219 -8.86 -18.41 -12.58
CA LEU A 219 -8.83 -17.13 -13.28
C LEU A 219 -8.78 -15.99 -12.25
N LEU A 220 -7.69 -15.25 -12.21
CA LEU A 220 -7.61 -13.98 -11.50
C LEU A 220 -8.16 -12.89 -12.41
N THR A 221 -9.02 -12.02 -11.89
CA THR A 221 -9.46 -10.79 -12.57
C THR A 221 -9.09 -9.59 -11.73
N GLU A 222 -8.33 -8.67 -12.30
CA GLU A 222 -7.96 -7.39 -11.69
C GLU A 222 -8.19 -6.26 -12.70
N GLY A 223 -9.02 -5.28 -12.35
CA GLY A 223 -9.34 -4.17 -13.23
C GLY A 223 -9.92 -4.68 -14.57
N ARG A 224 -9.27 -4.32 -15.68
CA ARG A 224 -9.64 -4.74 -17.04
C ARG A 224 -8.86 -5.96 -17.51
N VAL A 225 -8.16 -6.69 -16.64
CA VAL A 225 -7.32 -7.83 -17.06
C VAL A 225 -7.70 -9.08 -16.30
N ALA A 226 -7.75 -10.21 -17.00
CA ALA A 226 -7.82 -11.53 -16.40
C ALA A 226 -6.68 -12.43 -16.87
N MET A 227 -6.13 -13.24 -15.96
CA MET A 227 -5.09 -14.24 -16.27
C MET A 227 -5.20 -15.48 -15.38
N ASP A 228 -4.74 -16.62 -15.87
CA ASP A 228 -4.65 -17.86 -15.08
C ASP A 228 -3.53 -17.73 -14.03
N VAL A 229 -3.83 -18.12 -12.79
CA VAL A 229 -2.87 -18.22 -11.69
C VAL A 229 -3.02 -19.56 -10.97
N PRO A 230 -1.96 -20.09 -10.32
CA PRO A 230 -2.09 -21.31 -9.55
C PRO A 230 -3.07 -21.14 -8.39
N ALA A 231 -3.98 -22.09 -8.23
CA ALA A 231 -4.94 -22.10 -7.13
C ALA A 231 -4.21 -22.28 -5.79
N GLY A 232 -4.67 -21.58 -4.77
CA GLY A 232 -4.06 -21.58 -3.44
C GLY A 232 -2.87 -20.64 -3.29
N TRP A 233 -2.48 -19.90 -4.34
CA TRP A 233 -1.56 -18.78 -4.20
C TRP A 233 -2.28 -17.57 -3.61
N THR A 234 -1.57 -16.79 -2.79
CA THR A 234 -2.16 -15.63 -2.11
C THR A 234 -2.04 -14.40 -2.99
N VAL A 235 -3.13 -13.64 -3.10
CA VAL A 235 -3.22 -12.43 -3.91
C VAL A 235 -3.07 -11.21 -3.01
N HIS A 236 -2.11 -10.35 -3.33
CA HIS A 236 -1.82 -9.09 -2.63
C HIS A 236 -1.79 -7.94 -3.62
N ARG A 237 -2.48 -6.84 -3.31
CA ARG A 237 -2.40 -5.61 -4.12
C ARG A 237 -1.26 -4.75 -3.60
N ILE A 238 -0.21 -4.62 -4.39
CA ILE A 238 0.90 -3.69 -4.17
C ILE A 238 0.52 -2.38 -4.87
N THR A 239 -0.23 -1.54 -4.18
CA THR A 239 -0.62 -0.22 -4.69
C THR A 239 0.38 0.87 -4.32
N ALA A 240 1.47 0.52 -3.62
CA ALA A 240 2.50 1.45 -3.18
C ALA A 240 3.88 0.77 -3.07
N GLY A 241 4.96 1.56 -3.12
CA GLY A 241 6.34 1.09 -3.17
C GLY A 241 7.02 1.46 -4.50
N PRO A 242 8.32 1.19 -4.67
CA PRO A 242 9.03 1.49 -5.92
C PRO A 242 8.51 0.61 -7.07
N GLY A 243 8.11 1.24 -8.17
CA GLY A 243 7.54 0.59 -9.35
C GLY A 243 6.03 0.78 -9.47
N SER A 244 5.47 0.32 -10.57
CA SER A 244 4.04 0.47 -10.85
C SER A 244 3.17 -0.27 -9.83
N ALA A 245 1.98 0.29 -9.57
CA ALA A 245 0.94 -0.42 -8.82
C ALA A 245 0.63 -1.74 -9.52
N ARG A 246 0.62 -2.83 -8.76
CA ARG A 246 0.54 -4.18 -9.31
C ARG A 246 -0.13 -5.13 -8.34
N VAL A 247 -0.72 -6.19 -8.87
CA VAL A 247 -1.13 -7.34 -8.08
C VAL A 247 0.02 -8.32 -8.01
N GLN A 248 0.42 -8.72 -6.82
CA GLN A 248 1.31 -9.83 -6.59
C GLN A 248 0.50 -11.08 -6.24
N VAL A 249 0.81 -12.19 -6.88
CA VAL A 249 0.22 -13.51 -6.62
C VAL A 249 1.36 -14.43 -6.24
N SER A 250 1.42 -14.85 -4.99
CA SER A 250 2.58 -15.55 -4.44
C SER A 250 2.26 -16.97 -4.00
N ALA A 251 3.19 -17.89 -4.25
CA ALA A 251 3.17 -19.23 -3.67
C ALA A 251 3.20 -19.16 -2.14
N PRO A 252 2.73 -20.21 -1.44
CA PRO A 252 2.99 -20.37 -0.01
C PRO A 252 4.50 -20.23 0.28
N GLY A 253 4.87 -19.29 1.16
CA GLY A 253 6.27 -18.94 1.41
C GLY A 253 6.76 -17.68 0.69
N GLY A 254 5.94 -17.06 -0.16
CA GLY A 254 6.19 -15.75 -0.76
C GLY A 254 6.85 -15.78 -2.14
N THR A 255 7.59 -16.85 -2.45
CA THR A 255 8.24 -17.08 -3.76
C THR A 255 8.06 -18.54 -4.20
N PRO A 256 7.87 -18.82 -5.51
CA PRO A 256 7.78 -17.87 -6.62
C PRO A 256 6.53 -16.97 -6.56
N ALA A 257 6.59 -15.83 -7.24
CA ALA A 257 5.51 -14.85 -7.31
C ALA A 257 5.30 -14.31 -8.73
N LEU A 258 4.04 -14.11 -9.10
CA LEU A 258 3.62 -13.42 -10.31
C LEU A 258 3.21 -11.99 -9.96
N HIS A 259 3.50 -11.04 -10.83
CA HIS A 259 3.09 -9.64 -10.71
C HIS A 259 2.25 -9.27 -11.93
N LEU A 260 1.17 -8.50 -11.74
CA LEU A 260 0.30 -8.02 -12.80
C LEU A 260 0.15 -6.50 -12.71
N THR A 261 0.54 -5.80 -13.77
CA THR A 261 0.29 -4.37 -13.97
C THR A 261 -0.47 -4.18 -15.29
N GLN A 262 -1.33 -3.17 -15.34
CA GLN A 262 -2.05 -2.81 -16.56
C GLN A 262 -2.01 -1.30 -16.79
N SER A 263 -2.07 -0.89 -18.06
CA SER A 263 -2.28 0.50 -18.44
C SER A 263 -3.12 0.57 -19.71
N VAL A 264 -4.08 1.49 -19.74
CA VAL A 264 -4.97 1.71 -20.89
C VAL A 264 -4.38 2.81 -21.77
N THR A 265 -4.39 2.60 -23.07
CA THR A 265 -4.02 3.60 -24.08
C THR A 265 -5.27 4.20 -24.72
N SER A 266 -5.17 5.41 -25.29
CA SER A 266 -6.30 6.11 -25.94
C SER A 266 -6.80 5.47 -27.24
N GLY A 267 -6.31 4.27 -27.59
CA GLY A 267 -6.60 3.50 -28.81
C GLY A 267 -5.85 2.16 -28.76
N PRO A 268 -5.99 1.29 -29.78
CA PRO A 268 -5.29 0.01 -29.84
C PRO A 268 -3.78 0.21 -29.70
N ALA A 269 -3.17 -0.43 -28.70
CA ALA A 269 -1.73 -0.36 -28.53
C ALA A 269 -1.04 -1.28 -29.54
N SER A 270 0.08 -0.85 -30.11
CA SER A 270 0.96 -1.74 -30.86
C SER A 270 2.10 -2.21 -29.98
N LEU A 271 2.56 -3.45 -30.17
CA LEU A 271 3.69 -3.99 -29.43
C LEU A 271 4.99 -3.19 -29.70
N SER A 272 5.12 -2.64 -30.91
CA SER A 272 6.25 -1.79 -31.31
C SER A 272 6.27 -0.45 -30.57
N ASP A 273 5.13 0.22 -30.43
CA ASP A 273 5.05 1.49 -29.68
C ASP A 273 5.33 1.25 -28.20
N VAL A 274 4.85 0.13 -27.67
CA VAL A 274 5.18 -0.31 -26.31
C VAL A 274 6.67 -0.57 -26.16
N ALA A 275 7.31 -1.22 -27.13
CA ALA A 275 8.74 -1.47 -27.12
C ALA A 275 9.56 -0.18 -27.14
N GLU A 276 9.18 0.79 -27.98
CA GLU A 276 9.87 2.09 -28.07
C GLU A 276 9.71 2.89 -26.77
N SER A 277 8.49 2.97 -26.23
CA SER A 277 8.22 3.62 -24.95
C SER A 277 9.01 3.00 -23.80
N LEU A 278 9.04 1.66 -23.72
CA LEU A 278 9.79 0.95 -22.67
C LEU A 278 11.31 1.12 -22.84
N ARG A 279 11.83 1.09 -24.07
CA ARG A 279 13.25 1.34 -24.34
C ARG A 279 13.66 2.73 -23.84
N SER A 280 12.90 3.75 -24.21
CA SER A 280 13.14 5.11 -23.75
C SER A 280 13.10 5.21 -22.22
N ALA A 281 12.09 4.61 -21.58
CA ALA A 281 11.99 4.60 -20.11
C ALA A 281 13.18 3.89 -19.43
N ILE A 282 13.69 2.79 -20.02
CA ILE A 282 14.85 2.06 -19.51
C ILE A 282 16.14 2.87 -19.65
N GLU A 283 16.32 3.60 -20.76
CA GLU A 283 17.50 4.45 -20.98
C GLU A 283 17.62 5.59 -19.96
N PHE A 284 16.48 6.11 -19.45
CA PHE A 284 16.46 7.13 -18.39
C PHE A 284 16.57 6.56 -16.97
N ALA A 285 16.50 5.25 -16.79
CA ALA A 285 16.55 4.62 -15.48
C ALA A 285 17.99 4.53 -14.94
N PRO A 286 18.19 4.45 -13.61
CA PRO A 286 19.52 4.21 -13.04
C PRO A 286 20.15 2.92 -13.57
N ASN A 287 21.46 2.97 -13.84
CA ASN A 287 22.23 1.82 -14.31
C ASN A 287 22.07 0.62 -13.37
N GLY A 288 21.88 -0.57 -13.97
CA GLY A 288 21.77 -1.83 -13.23
C GLY A 288 20.39 -2.14 -12.65
N VAL A 289 19.37 -1.29 -12.87
CA VAL A 289 17.98 -1.58 -12.49
C VAL A 289 17.26 -2.44 -13.53
N PHE A 290 17.57 -2.25 -14.82
CA PHE A 290 16.98 -3.01 -15.91
C PHE A 290 18.05 -3.68 -16.77
N ALA A 291 17.77 -4.90 -17.24
CA ALA A 291 18.66 -5.69 -18.09
C ALA A 291 17.85 -6.50 -19.12
N ASP A 292 18.56 -7.14 -20.06
CA ASP A 292 18.00 -8.14 -20.97
C ASP A 292 16.75 -7.70 -21.76
N PHE A 293 16.67 -6.43 -22.15
CA PHE A 293 15.55 -5.89 -22.93
C PHE A 293 15.50 -6.55 -24.33
N ARG A 294 14.33 -7.05 -24.72
CA ARG A 294 14.02 -7.58 -26.05
C ARG A 294 12.67 -7.07 -26.53
N ALA A 295 12.67 -6.41 -27.68
CA ALA A 295 11.47 -5.78 -28.27
C ALA A 295 10.52 -6.78 -28.95
N ASP A 296 11.04 -7.93 -29.36
CA ASP A 296 10.41 -8.89 -30.27
C ASP A 296 10.49 -10.34 -29.73
N ALA A 297 10.29 -10.50 -28.42
CA ALA A 297 10.32 -11.80 -27.78
C ALA A 297 8.98 -12.55 -27.93
N THR A 298 9.00 -13.82 -27.58
CA THR A 298 7.80 -14.66 -27.46
C THR A 298 7.81 -15.35 -26.10
N VAL A 299 6.69 -15.27 -25.37
CA VAL A 299 6.50 -15.94 -24.07
C VAL A 299 5.23 -16.76 -24.13
N GLY A 300 5.37 -18.07 -23.98
CA GLY A 300 4.24 -18.99 -23.95
C GLY A 300 3.32 -18.88 -25.14
N ASP A 301 3.89 -18.80 -26.36
CA ASP A 301 3.25 -18.59 -27.67
C ASP A 301 2.77 -17.17 -28.01
N ARG A 302 2.90 -16.21 -27.09
CA ARG A 302 2.51 -14.81 -27.34
C ARG A 302 3.68 -13.90 -27.65
N PRO A 303 3.59 -13.04 -28.70
CA PRO A 303 4.50 -11.92 -28.89
C PRO A 303 4.51 -11.01 -27.66
N ALA A 304 5.70 -10.68 -27.17
CA ALA A 304 5.88 -9.86 -25.96
C ALA A 304 7.14 -9.00 -26.06
N VAL A 305 7.11 -7.84 -25.41
CA VAL A 305 8.33 -7.11 -25.04
C VAL A 305 8.79 -7.64 -23.69
N THR A 306 10.06 -8.05 -23.57
CA THR A 306 10.59 -8.60 -22.32
C THR A 306 11.76 -7.79 -21.81
N TYR A 307 11.91 -7.75 -20.49
CA TYR A 307 13.06 -7.15 -19.82
C TYR A 307 13.17 -7.74 -18.40
N ARG A 308 14.34 -7.58 -17.80
CA ARG A 308 14.60 -7.98 -16.41
C ARG A 308 14.71 -6.77 -15.53
N GLU A 309 14.04 -6.80 -14.39
CA GLU A 309 14.14 -5.80 -13.33
C GLU A 309 14.95 -6.36 -12.16
N LEU A 310 15.95 -5.60 -11.73
CA LEU A 310 16.86 -5.92 -10.64
C LEU A 310 16.63 -4.93 -9.49
N ARG A 311 16.28 -5.45 -8.31
CA ARG A 311 16.12 -4.67 -7.08
C ARG A 311 16.89 -5.36 -5.95
N ALA A 312 17.15 -4.64 -4.85
CA ALA A 312 17.93 -5.17 -3.72
C ALA A 312 17.34 -6.48 -3.20
N GLY A 313 17.97 -7.61 -3.54
CA GLY A 313 17.56 -8.96 -3.13
C GLY A 313 16.47 -9.63 -3.97
N SER A 314 16.00 -9.03 -5.07
CA SER A 314 14.97 -9.64 -5.93
C SER A 314 15.16 -9.35 -7.41
N GLN A 315 14.94 -10.36 -8.24
CA GLN A 315 14.89 -10.25 -9.70
C GLN A 315 13.47 -10.57 -10.18
N THR A 316 12.96 -9.77 -11.12
CA THR A 316 11.68 -10.02 -11.80
C THR A 316 11.87 -10.00 -13.30
N ASP A 317 11.55 -11.09 -13.98
CA ASP A 317 11.52 -11.15 -15.44
C ASP A 317 10.13 -10.72 -15.93
N TRP A 318 10.06 -9.63 -16.69
CA TRP A 318 8.83 -9.03 -17.17
C TRP A 318 8.52 -9.44 -18.61
N ALA A 319 7.26 -9.75 -18.88
CA ALA A 319 6.69 -9.91 -20.21
C ALA A 319 5.51 -8.95 -20.37
N VAL A 320 5.60 -8.09 -21.38
CA VAL A 320 4.58 -7.09 -21.71
C VAL A 320 3.90 -7.49 -22.99
N VAL A 321 2.60 -7.72 -22.91
CA VAL A 321 1.72 -8.08 -24.02
C VAL A 321 0.66 -7.00 -24.18
N VAL A 322 0.03 -6.95 -25.35
CA VAL A 322 -1.10 -6.06 -25.62
C VAL A 322 -2.32 -6.89 -25.95
N ASP A 323 -3.47 -6.43 -25.47
CA ASP A 323 -4.79 -6.91 -25.87
C ASP A 323 -5.74 -5.72 -26.02
N GLY A 324 -6.12 -5.41 -27.27
CA GLY A 324 -6.88 -4.20 -27.58
C GLY A 324 -6.16 -2.91 -27.20
N ASP A 325 -6.81 -2.10 -26.35
CA ASP A 325 -6.30 -0.85 -25.79
C ASP A 325 -5.59 -1.06 -24.43
N VAL A 326 -5.42 -2.31 -23.99
CA VAL A 326 -4.78 -2.63 -22.70
C VAL A 326 -3.37 -3.17 -22.92
N ARG A 327 -2.39 -2.46 -22.37
CA ARG A 327 -1.03 -2.98 -22.17
C ARG A 327 -0.99 -3.74 -20.84
N ILE A 328 -0.62 -5.00 -20.91
CA ILE A 328 -0.59 -5.92 -19.77
C ILE A 328 0.86 -6.32 -19.51
N ALA A 329 1.38 -6.00 -18.33
CA ALA A 329 2.72 -6.40 -17.91
C ALA A 329 2.63 -7.48 -16.82
N VAL A 330 3.18 -8.66 -17.12
CA VAL A 330 3.27 -9.79 -16.20
C VAL A 330 4.72 -9.98 -15.78
N GLY A 331 4.99 -9.89 -14.48
CA GLY A 331 6.33 -10.01 -13.90
C GLY A 331 6.49 -11.33 -13.15
N CYS A 332 7.62 -12.00 -13.33
CA CYS A 332 7.87 -13.32 -12.78
C CYS A 332 9.08 -13.30 -11.86
N GLN A 333 8.85 -13.51 -10.57
CA GLN A 333 9.85 -13.45 -9.52
C GLN A 333 10.08 -14.85 -8.94
N ALA A 334 11.32 -15.33 -9.00
CA ALA A 334 11.73 -16.63 -8.44
C ALA A 334 13.08 -16.51 -7.74
N GLU A 335 13.25 -17.21 -6.61
CA GLU A 335 14.54 -17.30 -5.93
C GLU A 335 15.49 -18.26 -6.67
N GLY A 336 16.75 -17.84 -6.87
CA GLY A 336 17.85 -18.72 -7.27
C GLY A 336 17.70 -19.42 -8.63
N ARG A 337 16.78 -19.00 -9.51
CA ARG A 337 16.61 -19.63 -10.82
C ARG A 337 17.86 -19.31 -11.69
N PRO A 338 18.58 -20.34 -12.19
CA PRO A 338 19.59 -20.12 -13.23
C PRO A 338 18.95 -19.55 -14.50
N ALA A 339 19.73 -19.05 -15.46
CA ALA A 339 19.29 -18.37 -16.69
C ALA A 339 18.47 -19.23 -17.70
N GLY A 340 17.46 -19.98 -17.23
CA GLY A 340 16.67 -20.96 -17.97
C GLY A 340 15.21 -20.52 -18.26
N GLY A 341 14.97 -19.23 -18.40
CA GLY A 341 13.68 -18.69 -18.83
C GLY A 341 12.55 -18.74 -17.79
N PRO A 342 11.35 -18.24 -18.16
CA PRO A 342 10.19 -18.20 -17.27
C PRO A 342 9.68 -19.61 -16.96
N GLY A 343 9.25 -19.84 -15.71
CA GLY A 343 8.64 -21.09 -15.27
C GLY A 343 7.23 -21.27 -15.82
N GLU A 344 6.67 -22.48 -15.67
CA GLU A 344 5.34 -22.83 -16.19
C GLU A 344 4.25 -21.87 -15.70
N GLU A 345 4.32 -21.46 -14.44
CA GLU A 345 3.45 -20.44 -13.82
C GLU A 345 3.42 -19.13 -14.59
N CYS A 346 4.60 -18.68 -15.02
CA CYS A 346 4.78 -17.41 -15.73
C CYS A 346 4.32 -17.54 -17.18
N VAL A 347 4.76 -18.60 -17.85
CA VAL A 347 4.40 -18.90 -19.24
C VAL A 347 2.89 -18.96 -19.40
N ARG A 348 2.19 -19.62 -18.47
CA ARG A 348 0.73 -19.73 -18.51
C ARG A 348 0.02 -18.43 -18.18
N ALA A 349 0.49 -17.68 -17.18
CA ALA A 349 -0.08 -16.38 -16.83
C ALA A 349 0.02 -15.41 -18.03
N VAL A 350 1.18 -15.33 -18.68
CA VAL A 350 1.36 -14.51 -19.89
C VAL A 350 0.47 -14.98 -21.03
N ARG A 351 0.43 -16.29 -21.31
CA ARG A 351 -0.41 -16.83 -22.38
C ARG A 351 -1.90 -16.53 -22.20
N SER A 352 -2.39 -16.59 -20.97
CA SER A 352 -3.82 -16.43 -20.66
C SER A 352 -4.27 -14.99 -20.38
N ALA A 353 -3.32 -14.08 -20.15
CA ALA A 353 -3.57 -12.69 -19.83
C ALA A 353 -4.35 -11.96 -20.94
N ARG A 354 -5.54 -11.46 -20.64
CA ARG A 354 -6.40 -10.81 -21.63
C ARG A 354 -7.19 -9.67 -21.03
N ALA A 355 -7.58 -8.73 -21.87
CA ALA A 355 -8.52 -7.70 -21.48
C ALA A 355 -9.89 -8.33 -21.16
N VAL A 356 -10.55 -7.80 -20.14
CA VAL A 356 -11.93 -8.14 -19.77
C VAL A 356 -12.72 -6.84 -19.61
N GLY A 357 -13.85 -6.78 -20.30
CA GLY A 357 -14.69 -5.59 -20.43
C GLY A 357 -15.82 -5.85 -21.40
#